data_AF-A0A359B4W0-F1
#
_entry.id   AF-A0A359B4W0-F1
#
_cell.length_a   1.000
_cell.length_b   1.000
_cell.length_c   1.000
_cell.angle_alpha   90.00
_cell.angle_beta   90.00
_cell.angle_gamma   90.00
#
_symmetry.space_group_name_H-M   'P 1'
#
loop_
_entity.id
_entity.type
_entity.pdbx_description
1 polymer ?
#
loop_
_entity_poly.entity_id
_entity_poly.type
_entity_poly.pdbx_seq_one_letter_code
_entity_poly.pdbx_strand_id
1 'polypeptide(L)'
;MSYEYSISSPASKSIDEKQKAKENVLSLRQRLIDIGYNQGEVDYLVKKFGNGKGLTELDGPELNELKKALQAQLDIAKKCIEAV
;
A
#
# COMPACT_ATOMS: atom_id res chain seq x y z
N MET A 1 22.27 -41.63 5.70
CA MET A 1 21.87 -40.66 4.66
C MET A 1 20.39 -40.39 4.82
N SER A 2 20.06 -39.29 5.50
CA SER A 2 18.68 -38.90 5.77
C SER A 2 18.40 -37.68 4.89
N TYR A 3 17.51 -37.86 3.91
CA TYR A 3 17.16 -36.83 2.94
C TYR A 3 16.11 -35.93 3.60
N GLU A 4 16.54 -34.76 4.07
CA GLU A 4 15.60 -33.72 4.52
C GLU A 4 14.91 -33.12 3.30
N TYR A 5 13.66 -33.51 3.11
CA TYR A 5 12.78 -32.98 2.08
C TYR A 5 12.29 -31.60 2.51
N SER A 6 12.97 -30.55 2.05
CA SER A 6 12.57 -29.15 2.25
C SER A 6 11.26 -28.85 1.54
N ILE A 7 10.13 -29.05 2.23
CA ILE A 7 8.82 -28.60 1.79
C ILE A 7 8.79 -27.07 1.93
N SER A 8 9.24 -26.35 0.90
CA SER A 8 8.93 -24.93 0.76
C SER A 8 7.42 -24.79 0.56
N SER A 9 6.70 -24.57 1.65
CA SER A 9 5.26 -24.37 1.66
C SER A 9 4.89 -23.08 0.91
N PRO A 10 3.90 -23.09 0.01
CA PRO A 10 3.45 -21.89 -0.72
C PRO A 10 2.80 -20.81 0.16
N ALA A 11 2.48 -21.14 1.42
CA ALA A 11 1.94 -20.21 2.42
C ALA A 11 2.95 -19.11 2.83
N SER A 12 4.25 -19.40 2.81
CA SER A 12 5.26 -18.43 3.27
C SER A 12 5.50 -17.29 2.27
N LYS A 13 5.32 -17.54 0.96
CA LYS A 13 5.46 -16.50 -0.07
C LYS A 13 4.30 -15.49 -0.04
N SER A 14 3.09 -15.97 0.18
CA SER A 14 1.87 -15.16 0.08
C SER A 14 1.68 -14.21 1.26
N ILE A 15 2.17 -14.57 2.46
CA ILE A 15 2.16 -13.70 3.64
C ILE A 15 3.14 -12.53 3.45
N ASP A 16 4.33 -12.80 2.91
CA ASP A 16 5.37 -11.80 2.69
C ASP A 16 4.92 -10.71 1.69
N GLU A 17 4.25 -11.12 0.60
CA GLU A 17 3.73 -10.19 -0.41
C GLU A 17 2.61 -9.28 0.14
N LYS A 18 1.69 -9.82 0.95
CA LYS A 18 0.62 -9.00 1.57
C LYS A 18 1.19 -8.00 2.57
N GLN A 19 2.18 -8.41 3.36
CA GLN A 19 2.85 -7.52 4.32
C GLN A 19 3.61 -6.40 3.59
N LYS A 20 4.39 -6.74 2.57
CA LYS A 20 5.11 -5.79 1.73
C LYS A 20 4.16 -4.82 1.02
N ALA A 21 3.00 -5.27 0.58
CA ALA A 21 1.98 -4.41 -0.01
C ALA A 21 1.44 -3.39 1.00
N LYS A 22 1.18 -3.80 2.25
CA LYS A 22 0.78 -2.90 3.33
C LYS A 22 1.84 -1.86 3.66
N GLU A 23 3.10 -2.27 3.77
CA GLU A 23 4.22 -1.34 4.02
C GLU A 23 4.38 -0.30 2.91
N ASN A 24 4.22 -0.71 1.65
CA ASN A 24 4.24 0.22 0.52
C ASN A 24 3.14 1.27 0.63
N VAL A 25 1.91 0.87 1.00
CA VAL A 25 0.79 1.80 1.17
C VAL A 25 1.04 2.74 2.35
N LEU A 26 1.59 2.24 3.46
CA LEU A 26 1.97 3.08 4.61
C LEU A 26 3.05 4.10 4.24
N SER A 27 4.04 3.70 3.45
CA SER A 27 5.06 4.62 2.92
C SER A 27 4.42 5.70 2.04
N LEU A 28 3.49 5.34 1.14
CA LEU A 28 2.79 6.34 0.32
C LEU A 28 1.94 7.30 1.15
N ARG A 29 1.27 6.79 2.19
CA ARG A 29 0.52 7.60 3.15
C ARG A 29 1.44 8.65 3.79
N GLN A 30 2.61 8.24 4.25
CA GLN A 30 3.58 9.14 4.87
C GLN A 30 4.06 10.20 3.87
N ARG A 31 4.42 9.80 2.65
CA ARG A 31 4.90 10.75 1.62
C ARG A 31 3.85 11.77 1.20
N LEU A 32 2.55 11.41 1.20
CA LEU A 32 1.47 12.38 0.97
C LEU A 32 1.42 13.42 2.10
N ILE A 33 1.57 12.98 3.35
CA ILE A 33 1.63 13.86 4.52
C ILE A 33 2.84 14.79 4.44
N ASP A 34 4.02 14.26 4.08
CA ASP A 34 5.25 15.05 3.93
C ASP A 34 5.13 16.14 2.84
N ILE A 35 4.30 15.90 1.83
CA ILE A 35 4.02 16.86 0.75
C ILE A 35 3.00 17.93 1.19
N GLY A 36 2.31 17.73 2.32
CA GLY A 36 1.38 18.70 2.91
C GLY A 36 -0.08 18.24 2.99
N TYR A 37 -0.40 16.98 2.64
CA TYR A 37 -1.74 16.44 2.90
C TYR A 37 -1.95 16.27 4.41
N ASN A 38 -3.15 16.57 4.91
CA ASN A 38 -3.44 16.28 6.30
C ASN A 38 -3.74 14.79 6.50
N GLN A 39 -3.51 14.29 7.72
CA GLN A 39 -3.71 12.88 8.03
C GLN A 39 -5.15 12.40 7.74
N GLY A 40 -6.15 13.25 8.01
CA GLY A 40 -7.56 12.94 7.76
C GLY A 40 -7.91 12.83 6.27
N GLU A 41 -7.30 13.65 5.42
CA GLU A 41 -7.42 13.55 3.96
C GLU A 41 -6.84 12.24 3.46
N VAL A 42 -5.66 11.86 3.95
CA VAL A 42 -5.05 10.59 3.53
C VAL A 42 -5.85 9.39 4.04
N ASP A 43 -6.38 9.44 5.27
CA ASP A 43 -7.32 8.42 5.78
C ASP A 43 -8.60 8.35 4.93
N TYR A 44 -9.14 9.50 4.50
CA TYR A 44 -10.27 9.56 3.60
C TYR A 44 -9.94 8.93 2.24
N LEU A 45 -8.77 9.22 1.66
CA LEU A 45 -8.32 8.63 0.39
C LEU A 45 -8.17 7.10 0.54
N VAL A 46 -7.59 6.63 1.64
CA VAL A 46 -7.47 5.19 1.93
C VAL A 46 -8.85 4.53 1.98
N LYS A 47 -9.82 5.11 2.69
CA LYS A 47 -11.19 4.57 2.72
C LYS A 47 -11.89 4.66 1.36
N LYS A 48 -11.71 5.77 0.62
CA LYS A 48 -12.34 6.00 -0.67
C LYS A 48 -11.87 5.00 -1.71
N PHE A 49 -10.56 4.76 -1.81
CA PHE A 49 -9.98 3.82 -2.75
C PHE A 49 -9.96 2.37 -2.24
N GLY A 50 -10.09 2.17 -0.93
CA GLY A 50 -10.25 0.86 -0.29
C GLY A 50 -11.69 0.35 -0.25
N ASN A 51 -12.62 0.91 -1.04
CA ASN A 51 -14.05 0.52 -1.04
C ASN A 51 -14.69 0.55 0.37
N GLY A 52 -14.33 1.54 1.19
CA GLY A 52 -14.80 1.67 2.58
C GLY A 52 -14.08 0.79 3.60
N LYS A 53 -13.19 -0.11 3.16
CA LYS A 53 -12.37 -0.95 4.03
C LYS A 53 -11.12 -0.21 4.50
N GLY A 54 -10.66 -0.52 5.71
CA GLY A 54 -9.36 -0.09 6.22
C GLY A 54 -8.19 -0.89 5.66
N LEU A 55 -6.97 -0.38 5.85
CA LEU A 55 -5.73 -1.04 5.38
C LEU A 55 -5.59 -2.50 5.85
N THR A 56 -6.09 -2.79 7.05
CA THR A 56 -6.04 -4.12 7.66
C THR A 56 -6.99 -5.13 7.00
N GLU A 57 -8.07 -4.64 6.41
CA GLU A 57 -9.17 -5.42 5.83
C GLU A 57 -9.01 -5.69 4.33
N LEU A 58 -8.09 -4.99 3.66
CA LEU A 58 -7.83 -5.14 2.24
C LEU A 58 -7.04 -6.42 1.94
N ASP A 59 -7.43 -7.09 0.86
CA ASP A 59 -6.71 -8.22 0.30
C ASP A 59 -5.60 -7.79 -0.65
N GLY A 60 -4.69 -8.71 -1.00
CA GLY A 60 -3.52 -8.42 -1.83
C GLY A 60 -3.81 -7.61 -3.10
N PRO A 61 -4.82 -7.99 -3.91
CA PRO A 61 -5.22 -7.22 -5.08
C PRO A 61 -5.75 -5.81 -4.74
N GLU A 62 -6.57 -5.70 -3.71
CA GLU A 62 -7.15 -4.41 -3.28
C GLU A 62 -6.07 -3.47 -2.74
N LEU A 63 -5.09 -3.99 -2.00
CA LEU A 63 -3.92 -3.24 -1.54
C LEU A 63 -3.09 -2.71 -2.72
N ASN A 64 -2.98 -3.49 -3.80
CA ASN A 64 -2.24 -3.07 -4.98
C ASN A 64 -2.98 -1.97 -5.76
N GLU A 65 -4.31 -2.04 -5.86
CA GLU A 65 -5.12 -0.98 -6.45
C GLU A 65 -5.09 0.30 -5.60
N LEU A 66 -5.21 0.18 -4.27
CA LEU A 66 -5.05 1.30 -3.35
C LEU A 66 -3.67 1.95 -3.49
N LYS A 67 -2.61 1.14 -3.58
CA LYS A 67 -1.24 1.62 -3.82
C LYS A 67 -1.16 2.45 -5.11
N LYS A 68 -1.71 1.95 -6.22
CA LYS A 68 -1.71 2.69 -7.50
C LYS A 68 -2.45 4.02 -7.37
N ALA A 69 -3.62 4.03 -6.72
CA ALA A 69 -4.42 5.23 -6.54
C ALA A 69 -3.68 6.29 -5.71
N LEU A 70 -3.09 5.91 -4.57
CA LEU A 70 -2.31 6.84 -3.74
C LEU A 70 -1.04 7.31 -4.45
N GLN A 71 -0.39 6.44 -5.22
CA GLN A 71 0.79 6.80 -6.01
C GLN A 71 0.44 7.83 -7.11
N ALA A 72 -0.71 7.67 -7.77
CA ALA A 72 -1.21 8.63 -8.75
C ALA A 72 -1.54 9.98 -8.09
N GLN A 73 -2.17 9.96 -6.92
CA GLN A 73 -2.45 11.18 -6.16
C GLN A 73 -1.17 11.92 -5.78
N LEU A 74 -0.14 11.17 -5.38
CA LEU A 74 1.17 11.72 -5.04
C LEU A 74 1.90 12.28 -6.26
N ASP A 75 1.78 11.65 -7.43
CA ASP A 75 2.33 12.15 -8.69
C ASP A 75 1.68 13.48 -9.11
N ILE A 76 0.34 13.56 -9.01
CA ILE A 76 -0.41 14.79 -9.26
C ILE A 76 0.02 15.88 -8.28
N ALA A 77 0.08 15.58 -6.98
CA ALA A 77 0.48 16.53 -5.96
C ALA A 77 1.89 17.09 -6.22
N LYS A 78 2.84 16.23 -6.59
CA LYS A 78 4.19 16.66 -6.97
C LYS A 78 4.20 17.57 -8.18
N LYS A 79 3.49 17.19 -9.25
CA LYS A 79 3.38 18.03 -10.45
C LYS A 79 2.79 19.41 -10.17
N CYS A 80 1.81 19.49 -9.26
CA CYS A 80 1.25 20.78 -8.85
C CYS A 80 2.27 21.65 -8.11
N ILE A 81 3.17 21.05 -7.33
CA ILE A 81 4.22 21.78 -6.60
C ILE A 81 5.35 22.19 -7.54
N GLU A 82 5.75 21.33 -8.48
CA GLU A 82 6.80 21.63 -9.46
C GLU A 82 6.36 22.66 -10.52
N ALA A 83 5.05 22.86 -10.70
CA ALA A 83 4.50 23.86 -11.60
C ALA A 83 4.43 25.28 -10.99
N VAL A 84 4.86 25.45 -9.74
CA VAL A 84 4.94 26.72 -9.01
C VAL A 84 6.40 27.17 -8.92
#